data_AF-A0A3D3X3F9-F1
#
_entry.id   AF-A0A3D3X3F9-F1
#
_cell.length_a   1.000
_cell.length_b   1.000
_cell.length_c   1.000
_cell.angle_alpha   90.00
_cell.angle_beta   90.00
_cell.angle_gamma   90.00
#
_symmetry.space_group_name_H-M   'P 1'
#
loop_
_entity.id
_entity.type
_entity.pdbx_description
1 polymer ?
#
loop_
_entity_poly.entity_id
_entity_poly.type
_entity_poly.pdbx_seq_one_letter_code
_entity_poly.pdbx_strand_id
1 'polypeptide(L)'
;YPPEMLEMSMDLEADLGIDSIKRVEIMWAFQEKFPELPQISNSEMGELRTLQQISDHLNELASQSDSVNLTPEVIQSAENQETEKKKL
;
A
#
# COMPACT_ATOMS: atom_id res chain seq x y z
N TYR A 1 -15.19 -4.00 -18.59
CA TYR A 1 -14.53 -4.46 -19.81
C TYR A 1 -14.32 -5.96 -19.73
N PRO A 2 -14.54 -6.71 -20.80
CA PRO A 2 -14.14 -8.11 -20.85
C PRO A 2 -12.61 -8.21 -20.71
N PRO A 3 -12.08 -9.17 -19.93
CA PRO A 3 -10.64 -9.30 -19.68
C PRO A 3 -9.83 -9.51 -20.98
N GLU A 4 -10.40 -10.16 -21.98
CA GLU A 4 -9.79 -10.39 -23.29
C GLU A 4 -9.61 -9.12 -24.13
N MET A 5 -10.29 -8.02 -23.78
CA MET A 5 -10.16 -6.71 -24.44
C MET A 5 -9.20 -5.78 -23.69
N LEU A 6 -8.68 -6.18 -22.53
CA LEU A 6 -7.77 -5.35 -21.75
C LEU A 6 -6.32 -5.69 -22.12
N GLU A 7 -5.60 -4.68 -22.60
CA GLU A 7 -4.15 -4.79 -22.80
C GLU A 7 -3.40 -3.90 -21.80
N MET A 8 -2.24 -4.38 -21.36
CA MET A 8 -1.45 -3.71 -20.32
C MET A 8 -0.99 -2.30 -20.75
N SER A 9 -0.77 -2.10 -22.05
CA SER A 9 -0.35 -0.85 -22.67
C SER A 9 -1.47 0.15 -22.91
N MET A 10 -2.74 -0.22 -22.72
CA MET A 10 -3.86 0.70 -22.95
C MET A 10 -3.83 1.88 -21.99
N ASP A 11 -4.11 3.07 -22.54
CA ASP A 11 -4.29 4.28 -21.77
C ASP A 11 -5.67 4.28 -21.10
N LEU A 12 -5.66 4.50 -19.79
CA LEU A 12 -6.84 4.49 -18.95
C LEU A 12 -7.85 5.56 -19.37
N GLU A 13 -7.42 6.74 -19.81
CA GLU A 13 -8.31 7.84 -20.21
C GLU A 13 -8.63 7.79 -21.70
N ALA A 14 -7.61 7.66 -22.57
CA ALA A 14 -7.78 7.76 -24.01
C ALA A 14 -8.41 6.50 -24.64
N ASP A 15 -8.00 5.31 -24.20
CA ASP A 15 -8.50 4.04 -24.76
C ASP A 15 -9.70 3.52 -23.96
N LEU A 16 -9.64 3.62 -22.63
CA LEU A 16 -10.66 3.06 -21.74
C LEU A 16 -11.67 4.09 -21.20
N GLY A 17 -11.46 5.40 -21.35
CA GLY A 17 -12.41 6.40 -20.86
C GLY A 17 -12.56 6.45 -19.33
N ILE A 18 -11.54 5.97 -18.61
CA ILE A 18 -11.38 5.99 -17.16
C ILE A 18 -10.64 7.27 -16.76
N ASP A 19 -11.42 8.28 -16.42
CA ASP A 19 -10.95 9.54 -15.87
C ASP A 19 -10.32 9.39 -14.47
N SER A 20 -9.72 10.47 -13.96
CA SER A 20 -9.05 10.48 -12.66
C SER A 20 -9.99 10.24 -11.46
N ILE A 21 -11.29 10.54 -11.57
CA ILE A 21 -12.27 10.31 -10.51
C ILE A 21 -12.59 8.82 -10.45
N LYS A 22 -12.92 8.20 -11.59
CA LYS A 22 -13.17 6.75 -11.68
C LYS A 22 -11.98 5.92 -11.25
N ARG A 23 -10.76 6.37 -11.52
CA ARG A 23 -9.53 5.70 -11.04
C ARG A 23 -9.49 5.63 -9.52
N VAL A 24 -9.79 6.73 -8.84
CA VAL A 24 -9.84 6.78 -7.37
C VAL A 24 -10.96 5.87 -6.85
N GLU A 25 -12.14 5.89 -7.45
CA GLU A 25 -13.25 5.01 -7.05
C GLU A 25 -12.92 3.52 -7.22
N ILE A 26 -12.31 3.14 -8.36
CA ILE A 26 -11.87 1.76 -8.61
C ILE A 26 -10.82 1.34 -7.58
N MET A 27 -9.86 2.21 -7.29
CA MET A 27 -8.80 1.91 -6.33
C MET A 27 -9.35 1.77 -4.90
N TRP A 28 -10.30 2.61 -4.50
CA TRP A 28 -11.00 2.45 -3.21
C TRP A 28 -11.76 1.14 -3.14
N ALA A 29 -12.55 0.80 -4.15
CA ALA A 29 -13.26 -0.47 -4.20
C ALA A 29 -12.31 -1.68 -4.21
N PHE A 30 -11.10 -1.52 -4.75
CA PHE A 30 -10.06 -2.54 -4.74
C PHE A 30 -9.44 -2.69 -3.34
N GLN A 31 -9.11 -1.59 -2.67
CA GLN A 31 -8.61 -1.59 -1.28
C GLN A 31 -9.63 -2.13 -0.27
N GLU A 32 -10.92 -1.87 -0.46
CA GLU A 32 -11.99 -2.47 0.37
C GLU A 32 -12.03 -4.00 0.25
N LYS A 33 -11.66 -4.54 -0.91
CA LYS A 33 -11.61 -5.99 -1.16
C LYS A 33 -10.30 -6.62 -0.68
N PHE A 34 -9.21 -5.86 -0.73
CA PHE A 34 -7.85 -6.30 -0.42
C PHE A 34 -7.20 -5.32 0.57
N PRO A 35 -7.60 -5.36 1.86
CA PRO A 35 -7.11 -4.44 2.88
C PRO A 35 -5.61 -4.59 3.20
N GLU A 36 -4.99 -5.70 2.79
CA GLU A 36 -3.55 -5.93 2.87
C GLU A 36 -2.73 -5.12 1.86
N LEU A 37 -3.38 -4.53 0.85
CA LEU A 37 -2.67 -3.75 -0.17
C LEU A 37 -2.30 -2.37 0.34
N PRO A 38 -1.14 -1.84 -0.10
CA PRO A 38 -0.70 -0.51 0.25
C PRO A 38 -1.66 0.56 -0.29
N GLN A 39 -1.85 1.62 0.50
CA GLN A 39 -2.66 2.75 0.05
C GLN A 39 -1.89 3.61 -0.95
N ILE A 40 -2.50 3.81 -2.12
CA ILE A 40 -2.01 4.71 -3.16
C ILE A 40 -2.69 6.07 -2.99
N SER A 41 -1.91 7.15 -3.06
CA SER A 41 -2.46 8.51 -2.98
C SER A 41 -3.10 8.97 -4.30
N ASN A 42 -4.04 9.91 -4.21
CA ASN A 42 -4.69 10.48 -5.41
C ASN A 42 -3.68 11.15 -6.37
N SER A 43 -2.57 11.68 -5.84
CA SER A 43 -1.52 12.29 -6.64
C SER A 43 -0.82 11.24 -7.50
N GLU A 44 -0.42 10.12 -6.90
CA GLU A 44 0.21 8.99 -7.59
C GLU A 44 -0.74 8.42 -8.66
N MET A 45 -2.03 8.26 -8.32
CA MET A 45 -3.03 7.76 -9.26
C MET A 45 -3.21 8.64 -10.52
N GLY A 46 -2.91 9.93 -10.42
CA GLY A 46 -2.94 10.86 -11.56
C GLY A 46 -1.77 10.71 -12.52
N GLU A 47 -0.65 10.15 -12.06
CA GLU A 47 0.56 9.92 -12.85
C GLU A 47 0.51 8.59 -13.62
N LEU A 48 -0.22 7.62 -13.09
CA LEU A 48 -0.41 6.29 -13.70
C LEU A 48 -1.43 6.38 -14.84
N ARG A 49 -0.95 6.30 -16.08
CA ARG A 49 -1.73 6.45 -17.32
C ARG A 49 -2.16 5.12 -17.92
N THR A 50 -1.42 4.04 -17.70
CA THR A 50 -1.72 2.72 -18.25
C THR A 50 -1.98 1.67 -17.16
N LEU A 51 -2.61 0.57 -17.56
CA LEU A 51 -2.79 -0.59 -16.68
C LEU A 51 -1.44 -1.16 -16.22
N GLN A 52 -0.43 -1.15 -17.10
CA GLN A 52 0.94 -1.59 -16.76
C GLN A 52 1.52 -0.78 -15.61
N GLN A 53 1.42 0.55 -15.69
CA GLN A 53 1.97 1.43 -14.66
C GLN A 53 1.30 1.19 -13.31
N ILE A 54 -0.02 0.95 -13.28
CA ILE A 54 -0.72 0.61 -12.03
C ILE A 54 -0.19 -0.69 -11.44
N SER A 55 -0.04 -1.73 -12.26
CA SER A 55 0.45 -3.03 -11.79
C SER A 55 1.90 -2.97 -11.32
N ASP A 56 2.75 -2.25 -12.05
CA ASP A 56 4.16 -2.08 -11.69
C ASP A 56 4.27 -1.35 -10.35
N HIS A 57 3.49 -0.28 -10.16
CA HIS A 57 3.47 0.50 -8.92
C HIS A 57 2.94 -0.32 -7.73
N LEU A 58 1.87 -1.10 -7.92
CA LEU A 58 1.37 -2.02 -6.87
C LEU A 58 2.40 -3.06 -6.48
N ASN A 59 3.13 -3.63 -7.45
CA ASN A 59 4.17 -4.62 -7.19
C ASN A 59 5.36 -3.99 -6.46
N GLU A 60 5.72 -2.76 -6.80
CA GLU A 60 6.75 -1.99 -6.11
C GLU A 60 6.37 -1.73 -4.65
N LEU A 61 5.14 -1.28 -4.40
CA LEU A 61 4.65 -1.04 -3.03
C LEU A 61 4.57 -2.34 -2.22
N ALA A 62 4.14 -3.45 -2.84
CA ALA A 62 4.13 -4.78 -2.19
C ALA A 62 5.55 -5.23 -1.82
N SER A 63 6.53 -4.99 -2.69
CA SER A 63 7.95 -5.28 -2.43
C SER A 63 8.54 -4.40 -1.32
N GLN A 64 8.05 -3.15 -1.21
CA GLN A 64 8.45 -2.23 -0.14
C GLN A 64 7.85 -2.62 1.22
N SER A 65 6.63 -3.17 1.27
CA SER A 65 6.01 -3.65 2.52
C SER A 65 6.77 -4.83 3.17
N ASP A 66 7.45 -5.67 2.39
CA ASP A 66 8.30 -6.76 2.93
C ASP A 66 9.64 -6.27 3.50
N SER A 67 10.12 -5.09 3.10
CA SER A 67 11.44 -4.57 3.49
C SER A 67 11.40 -3.71 4.77
N VAL A 68 10.24 -3.43 5.34
CA VAL A 68 10.08 -2.69 6.61
C VAL A 68 9.77 -3.66 7.77
N ASN A 69 10.67 -4.62 8.01
CA ASN A 69 10.78 -5.29 9.30
C ASN A 69 12.25 -5.36 9.76
N LEU A 70 12.85 -4.18 9.92
CA LEU A 70 14.06 -3.98 10.71
C LEU A 70 13.72 -3.08 11.91
N THR A 71 12.95 -3.61 12.86
CA THR A 71 12.98 -3.15 14.24
C THR A 71 13.67 -4.22 15.10
N PRO A 72 14.96 -4.06 15.46
CA PRO A 72 15.37 -4.55 16.76
C PRO A 72 14.77 -3.60 17.79
N GLU A 73 13.76 -4.11 18.48
CA GLU A 73 13.74 -4.11 19.92
C GLU A 73 13.74 -2.74 20.64
N VAL A 74 12.54 -2.40 21.10
CA VAL A 74 12.26 -1.68 22.34
C VAL A 74 13.31 -2.00 23.41
N ILE A 75 14.27 -1.10 23.66
CA ILE A 75 14.97 -1.03 24.94
C ILE A 75 14.22 -0.03 25.82
N GLN A 76 13.11 -0.50 26.39
CA GLN A 76 12.41 0.14 27.50
C GLN A 76 11.83 -0.95 28.40
N SER A 77 12.69 -1.57 29.20
CA SER A 77 12.32 -2.17 30.49
C SER A 77 13.52 -2.84 31.16
N ALA A 78 14.13 -2.14 32.10
CA ALA A 78 14.78 -2.75 33.26
C ALA A 78 14.43 -1.90 34.50
N GLU A 79 13.14 -1.74 34.73
CA GLU A 79 12.60 -1.32 36.04
C GLU A 79 12.48 -2.60 36.89
N ASN A 80 13.57 -2.93 37.59
CA ASN A 80 13.56 -4.01 38.58
C ASN A 80 12.96 -3.48 39.88
N GLN A 81 11.73 -3.89 40.18
CA GLN A 81 11.21 -3.93 41.55
C GLN A 81 11.69 -5.22 42.22
N GLU A 82 12.15 -5.11 43.48
CA GLU A 82 12.16 -6.07 44.62
C GLU A 82 13.40 -5.73 45.48
N THR A 83 13.40 -5.45 46.79
CA THR A 83 12.61 -5.93 47.93
C THR A 83 12.89 -5.04 49.16
N GLU A 84 11.92 -4.89 50.06
CA GLU A 84 12.16 -4.54 51.47
C GLU A 84 13.24 -5.43 52.11
N LYS A 85 14.17 -4.83 52.88
CA LYS A 85 14.65 -5.34 54.18
C LYS A 85 15.70 -4.43 54.84
N LYS A 86 15.35 -3.94 56.04
CA LYS A 86 16.19 -3.67 57.23
C LYS A 86 17.47 -2.82 57.10
N LYS A 87 17.43 -1.64 57.72
CA LYS A 87 18.52 -1.08 58.55
C LYS A 87 17.85 -0.22 59.62
N LEU A 88 17.64 -0.75 60.83
CA LEU A 88 18.49 -0.50 62.01
C LEU A 88 19.19 0.86 61.99
#